data_AF-X6DWP4-F1
#
_entry.id   AF-X6DWP4-F1
#
_cell.length_a   1.000
_cell.length_b   1.000
_cell.length_c   1.000
_cell.angle_alpha   90.00
_cell.angle_beta   90.00
_cell.angle_gamma   90.00
#
_symmetry.space_group_name_H-M   'P 1'
#
loop_
_entity.id
_entity.type
_entity.pdbx_description
1 polymer ?
#
loop_
_entity_poly.entity_id
_entity_poly.type
_entity_poly.pdbx_seq_one_letter_code
_entity_poly.pdbx_strand_id
1 'polypeptide(L)'
;GGQVSGDSSYLTGLSLPDSKLYALIRTWLAPEMPRPGCVWSHVLLLDHSLMATQIDLAVLADLHRRPDGYAADTSFSAPISLNRRLRASKAANRTEIEKVLLCCYADLELDEAHEDRLRLEQAILAVWSQQWPRLRRQFTFRSTSTTSNLKEQFLRLKRGAPPSSEGSSPPWLEDAATDATSQTVTSLRKFLWRYGKDIRSDRTVLPELVQLYGATRFDALGYDVADLILTRFPPGQADTLKKDVLGLSPSKLSLIASVNGVDLMRLLAEHKNSHVGYERAELTSIFSRMDADHLVELSAALMISRNKLGNIFELVFEAILPILDAQTVEDVETSVEFALLAVSNRTELLTPAVIGRFSNEDLKHLWTLDLSVEQRRQVMRSVMQRPLGNTFDELALSDPSQTLHDAIALNSASKLHNSWVRFFNDNASMFVDVVAQLASGDDLISAAHLLGYPVEPESVVRPWYLAFINNRSTLSHDDETRALVYLLALSIRHGIEKYPDILVEILDRLR
;
A
#
# COMPACT_ATOMS: atom_id res chain seq x y z
N GLY A 1 -23.76 32.85 39.61
CA GLY A 1 -24.67 31.74 39.96
C GLY A 1 -25.69 31.56 38.85
N GLY A 2 -26.16 30.34 38.61
CA GLY A 2 -27.29 30.11 37.68
C GLY A 2 -28.60 30.68 38.27
N GLN A 3 -29.53 31.09 37.41
CA GLN A 3 -30.84 31.57 37.85
C GLN A 3 -31.82 30.40 37.92
N VAL A 4 -32.10 29.95 39.14
CA VAL A 4 -32.90 28.76 39.44
C VAL A 4 -34.12 29.19 40.27
N SER A 5 -35.24 28.47 40.20
CA SER A 5 -36.48 28.79 40.96
C SER A 5 -36.91 27.61 41.83
N GLY A 6 -37.29 27.85 43.09
CA GLY A 6 -37.82 26.80 44.00
C GLY A 6 -36.80 25.68 44.33
N ASP A 7 -37.28 24.44 44.48
CA ASP A 7 -36.44 23.24 44.75
C ASP A 7 -35.65 22.74 43.53
N SER A 8 -35.57 23.51 42.44
CA SER A 8 -34.85 23.07 41.26
C SER A 8 -33.34 23.10 41.47
N SER A 9 -32.65 22.20 40.76
CA SER A 9 -31.20 22.06 40.78
C SER A 9 -30.63 22.14 39.38
N TYR A 10 -29.30 22.26 39.29
CA TYR A 10 -28.58 22.16 38.04
C TYR A 10 -27.25 21.43 38.22
N LEU A 11 -26.75 20.88 37.12
CA LEU A 11 -25.44 20.27 37.00
C LEU A 11 -24.42 21.26 36.42
N THR A 12 -23.19 21.17 36.94
CA THR A 12 -22.00 21.78 36.34
C THR A 12 -20.91 20.72 36.28
N GLY A 13 -20.31 20.56 35.11
CA GLY A 13 -19.15 19.70 34.90
C GLY A 13 -17.95 20.54 34.47
N LEU A 14 -16.82 20.37 35.14
CA LEU A 14 -15.57 21.02 34.77
C LEU A 14 -14.33 20.22 35.19
N SER A 15 -13.25 20.42 34.44
CA SER A 15 -11.94 19.86 34.76
C SER A 15 -11.28 20.60 35.93
N LEU A 16 -10.54 19.87 36.77
CA LEU A 16 -9.65 20.40 37.80
C LEU A 16 -8.20 19.98 37.47
N PRO A 17 -7.50 20.72 36.58
CA PRO A 17 -6.22 20.27 36.01
C PRO A 17 -5.13 20.03 37.05
N ASP A 18 -5.01 20.93 38.04
CA ASP A 18 -3.96 20.86 39.08
C ASP A 18 -4.09 19.61 39.95
N SER A 19 -5.33 19.15 40.18
CA SER A 19 -5.62 17.97 41.00
C SER A 19 -5.77 16.69 40.18
N LYS A 20 -5.73 16.75 38.84
CA LYS A 20 -6.03 15.62 37.94
C LYS A 20 -7.39 14.96 38.21
N LEU A 21 -8.39 15.79 38.53
CA LEU A 21 -9.75 15.38 38.82
C LEU A 21 -10.72 16.06 37.85
N TYR A 22 -11.92 15.50 37.74
CA TYR A 22 -13.07 16.15 37.12
C TYR A 22 -14.15 16.35 38.17
N ALA A 23 -14.71 17.55 38.26
CA ALA A 23 -15.77 17.87 39.21
C ALA A 23 -17.13 17.84 38.52
N LEU A 24 -18.01 16.94 38.97
CA LEU A 24 -19.43 16.94 38.61
C LEU A 24 -20.25 17.43 39.81
N ILE A 25 -20.71 18.67 39.71
CA ILE A 25 -21.34 19.42 40.78
C ILE A 25 -22.84 19.47 40.53
N ARG A 26 -23.65 19.04 41.50
CA ARG A 26 -25.08 19.35 41.54
C ARG A 26 -25.33 20.46 42.55
N THR A 27 -26.05 21.49 42.14
CA THR A 27 -26.34 22.67 42.97
C THR A 27 -27.84 22.87 43.14
N TRP A 28 -28.28 23.10 44.37
CA TRP A 28 -29.66 23.42 44.75
C TRP A 28 -29.71 24.80 45.41
N LEU A 29 -30.84 25.50 45.30
CA LEU A 29 -31.09 26.64 46.17
C LEU A 29 -31.23 26.17 47.62
N ALA A 30 -30.74 26.98 48.56
CA ALA A 30 -30.89 26.75 49.99
C ALA A 30 -31.73 27.87 50.62
N PRO A 31 -33.04 27.99 50.29
CA PRO A 31 -33.91 29.03 50.85
C PRO A 31 -34.04 28.93 52.38
N GLU A 32 -33.80 27.76 52.96
CA GLU A 32 -33.76 27.52 54.40
C GLU A 32 -32.58 28.23 55.11
N MET A 33 -31.56 28.66 54.37
CA MET A 33 -30.39 29.31 54.96
C MET A 33 -30.62 30.81 55.18
N PRO A 34 -30.09 31.41 56.27
CA PRO A 34 -30.38 32.81 56.63
C PRO A 34 -29.91 33.84 55.61
N ARG A 35 -28.92 33.49 54.77
CA ARG A 35 -28.30 34.41 53.82
C ARG A 35 -28.97 34.26 52.44
N PRO A 36 -29.53 35.34 51.87
CA PRO A 36 -30.11 35.31 50.53
C PRO A 36 -29.10 34.84 49.47
N GLY A 37 -29.56 34.00 48.55
CA GLY A 37 -28.72 33.44 47.47
C GLY A 37 -27.79 32.31 47.92
N CYS A 38 -27.95 31.78 49.14
CA CYS A 38 -27.28 30.56 49.56
C CYS A 38 -27.68 29.36 48.70
N VAL A 39 -26.70 28.49 48.47
CA VAL A 39 -26.87 27.26 47.68
C VAL A 39 -26.20 26.10 48.40
N TRP A 40 -26.75 24.90 48.19
CA TRP A 40 -26.08 23.66 48.51
C TRP A 40 -25.46 23.10 47.25
N SER A 41 -24.23 22.59 47.35
CA SER A 41 -23.56 21.89 46.26
C SER A 41 -23.02 20.55 46.75
N HIS A 42 -23.33 19.49 46.02
CA HIS A 42 -22.70 18.18 46.18
C HIS A 42 -21.77 17.93 45.00
N VAL A 43 -20.51 17.65 45.30
CA VAL A 43 -19.45 17.51 44.30
C VAL A 43 -18.99 16.05 44.24
N LEU A 44 -19.16 15.44 43.08
CA LEU A 44 -18.52 14.17 42.78
C LEU A 44 -17.17 14.47 42.13
N LEU A 45 -16.10 14.05 42.80
CA LEU A 45 -14.73 14.14 42.28
C LEU A 45 -14.38 12.84 41.56
N LEU A 46 -14.17 12.93 40.25
CA LEU A 46 -13.90 11.80 39.40
C LEU A 46 -12.42 11.77 39.03
N ASP A 47 -11.76 10.65 39.30
CA ASP A 47 -10.37 10.48 38.90
C ASP A 47 -10.21 10.26 37.38
N HIS A 48 -9.02 10.57 36.87
CA HIS A 48 -8.71 10.38 35.46
C HIS A 48 -8.75 8.91 35.00
N SER A 49 -8.62 7.94 35.91
CA SER A 49 -8.72 6.52 35.58
C SER A 49 -10.15 6.09 35.27
N LEU A 50 -11.14 6.57 36.02
CA LEU A 50 -12.56 6.36 35.76
C LEU A 50 -12.95 6.98 34.42
N MET A 51 -12.48 8.21 34.15
CA MET A 51 -12.70 8.90 32.86
C MET A 51 -12.07 8.16 31.68
N ALA A 52 -11.06 7.32 31.93
CA ALA A 52 -10.44 6.46 30.94
C ALA A 52 -11.13 5.09 30.76
N THR A 53 -12.28 4.87 31.40
CA THR A 53 -13.10 3.66 31.21
C THR A 53 -14.36 3.94 30.38
N GLN A 54 -14.83 2.95 29.64
CA GLN A 54 -16.09 3.03 28.88
C GLN A 54 -17.34 2.80 29.76
N ILE A 55 -17.31 3.28 31.00
CA ILE A 55 -18.51 3.30 31.86
C ILE A 55 -19.54 4.30 31.29
N ASP A 56 -20.81 3.98 31.48
CA ASP A 56 -21.94 4.90 31.24
C ASP A 56 -21.92 5.99 32.33
N LEU A 57 -21.68 7.24 31.96
CA LEU A 57 -21.60 8.38 32.89
C LEU A 57 -22.99 8.90 33.28
N ALA A 58 -24.06 8.46 32.62
CA ALA A 58 -25.42 8.81 33.03
C ALA A 58 -25.77 8.22 34.42
N VAL A 59 -25.07 7.18 34.87
CA VAL A 59 -25.22 6.63 36.24
C VAL A 59 -24.87 7.64 37.34
N LEU A 60 -24.08 8.67 37.02
CA LEU A 60 -23.62 9.64 38.01
C LEU A 60 -24.73 10.56 38.50
N ALA A 61 -25.81 10.73 37.72
CA ALA A 61 -26.96 11.54 38.12
C ALA A 61 -27.62 11.02 39.41
N ASP A 62 -27.67 9.69 39.56
CA ASP A 62 -28.34 9.01 40.68
C ASP A 62 -27.48 9.02 41.97
N LEU A 63 -26.22 9.49 41.90
CA LEU A 63 -25.31 9.55 43.04
C LEU A 63 -25.39 10.88 43.79
N HIS A 64 -25.98 11.91 43.20
CA HIS A 64 -26.09 13.20 43.87
C HIS A 64 -27.17 13.18 44.95
N ARG A 65 -26.80 13.61 46.16
CA ARG A 65 -27.72 13.76 47.29
C ARG A 65 -27.76 15.23 47.70
N ARG A 66 -28.96 15.78 47.91
CA ARG A 66 -29.12 17.10 48.54
C ARG A 66 -28.65 16.95 50.01
N PRO A 67 -27.78 17.82 50.52
CA PRO A 67 -27.37 17.75 51.91
C PRO A 67 -28.55 18.09 52.84
N ASP A 68 -28.95 17.15 53.70
CA ASP A 68 -29.92 17.36 54.78
C ASP A 68 -29.18 17.31 56.13
N GLY A 69 -28.52 18.42 56.51
CA GLY A 69 -27.72 18.53 57.73
C GLY A 69 -26.25 18.13 57.54
N TYR A 70 -25.34 19.11 57.54
CA TYR A 70 -23.97 18.95 57.01
C TYR A 70 -22.89 18.65 58.05
N ALA A 71 -23.09 19.01 59.32
CA ALA A 71 -21.99 19.10 60.27
C ALA A 71 -21.43 17.74 60.73
N ALA A 72 -22.13 16.62 60.46
CA ALA A 72 -21.76 15.29 60.94
C ALA A 72 -21.82 14.17 59.89
N ASP A 73 -22.25 14.44 58.65
CA ASP A 73 -22.37 13.40 57.63
C ASP A 73 -21.01 13.13 56.95
N THR A 74 -20.27 12.18 57.51
CA THR A 74 -18.99 11.73 56.95
C THR A 74 -19.14 10.96 55.63
N SER A 75 -20.36 10.59 55.21
CA SER A 75 -20.59 9.85 53.97
C SER A 75 -20.26 10.64 52.71
N PHE A 76 -20.26 11.98 52.79
CA PHE A 76 -19.82 12.86 51.69
C PHE A 76 -18.31 12.84 51.46
N SER A 77 -17.53 12.36 52.43
CA SER A 77 -16.07 12.19 52.30
C SER A 77 -15.66 10.76 51.93
N ALA A 78 -16.60 9.81 51.89
CA ALA A 78 -16.33 8.42 51.61
C ALA A 78 -16.18 8.19 50.08
N PRO A 79 -15.13 7.47 49.62
CA PRO A 79 -15.00 7.10 48.21
C PRO A 79 -16.16 6.21 47.73
N ILE A 80 -16.71 6.51 46.56
CA ILE A 80 -17.76 5.70 45.93
C ILE A 80 -17.12 4.74 44.93
N SER A 81 -17.31 3.43 45.14
CA SER A 81 -16.89 2.41 44.18
C SER A 81 -17.96 2.19 43.12
N LEU A 82 -17.64 2.43 41.85
CA LEU A 82 -18.57 2.26 40.73
C LEU A 82 -18.34 0.94 39.99
N ASN A 83 -19.40 0.15 39.87
CA ASN A 83 -19.40 -1.04 39.04
C ASN A 83 -19.54 -0.62 37.56
N ARG A 84 -18.60 -1.04 36.70
CA ARG A 84 -18.62 -0.75 35.25
C ARG A 84 -19.85 -1.29 34.52
N ARG A 85 -20.58 -2.24 35.11
CA ARG A 85 -21.83 -2.80 34.57
C ARG A 85 -23.07 -2.02 34.97
N LEU A 86 -22.96 -1.06 35.89
CA LEU A 86 -24.07 -0.20 36.27
C LEU A 86 -24.52 0.62 35.07
N ARG A 87 -25.83 0.82 34.94
CA ARG A 87 -26.49 1.58 33.87
C ARG A 87 -27.45 2.57 34.47
N ALA A 88 -27.64 3.69 33.80
CA ALA A 88 -28.56 4.71 34.28
C ALA A 88 -29.97 4.14 34.39
N SER A 89 -30.67 4.48 35.47
CA SER A 89 -32.04 4.05 35.74
C SER A 89 -33.03 4.53 34.66
N LYS A 90 -32.72 5.64 33.98
CA LYS A 90 -33.53 6.24 32.92
C LYS A 90 -32.68 6.46 31.67
N ALA A 91 -33.17 6.02 30.52
CA ALA A 91 -32.56 6.32 29.24
C ALA A 91 -32.82 7.78 28.85
N ALA A 92 -31.80 8.43 28.26
CA ALA A 92 -31.94 9.78 27.73
C ALA A 92 -32.82 9.77 26.48
N ASN A 93 -33.60 10.85 26.29
CA ASN A 93 -34.45 11.00 25.12
C ASN A 93 -33.61 11.36 23.89
N ARG A 94 -33.87 10.70 22.75
CA ARG A 94 -33.11 10.90 21.50
C ARG A 94 -33.17 12.34 20.99
N THR A 95 -34.34 12.99 21.00
CA THR A 95 -34.50 14.38 20.55
C THR A 95 -33.67 15.34 21.41
N GLU A 96 -33.62 15.10 22.73
CA GLU A 96 -32.79 15.89 23.64
C GLU A 96 -31.29 15.65 23.44
N ILE A 97 -30.89 14.41 23.12
CA ILE A 97 -29.52 14.09 22.72
C ILE A 97 -29.13 14.85 21.45
N GLU A 98 -29.99 14.86 20.43
CA GLU A 98 -29.74 15.55 19.17
C GLU A 98 -29.52 17.07 19.39
N LYS A 99 -30.38 17.69 20.21
CA LYS A 99 -30.21 19.09 20.63
C LYS A 99 -28.86 19.34 21.32
N VAL A 100 -28.49 18.50 22.30
CA VAL A 100 -27.21 18.63 23.02
C VAL A 100 -26.02 18.44 22.09
N LEU A 101 -26.07 17.47 21.18
CA LEU A 101 -25.03 17.23 20.18
C LEU A 101 -24.83 18.44 19.28
N LEU A 102 -25.92 18.99 18.74
CA LEU A 102 -25.86 20.19 17.90
C LEU A 102 -25.32 21.40 18.67
N CYS A 103 -25.69 21.56 19.94
CA CYS A 103 -25.15 22.62 20.78
C CYS A 103 -23.64 22.43 21.04
N CYS A 104 -23.20 21.19 21.28
CA CYS A 104 -21.81 20.88 21.58
C CYS A 104 -20.88 21.03 20.37
N TYR A 105 -21.36 20.69 19.17
CA TYR A 105 -20.52 20.48 17.99
C TYR A 105 -20.94 21.22 16.72
N ALA A 106 -22.12 21.83 16.68
CA ALA A 106 -22.58 22.68 15.57
C ALA A 106 -22.81 24.14 16.01
N ASP A 107 -22.29 24.52 17.18
CA ASP A 107 -22.37 25.87 17.77
C ASP A 107 -23.79 26.45 17.84
N LEU A 108 -24.82 25.60 17.94
CA LEU A 108 -26.18 26.04 18.21
C LEU A 108 -26.35 26.45 19.69
N GLU A 109 -27.22 27.40 19.94
CA GLU A 109 -27.65 27.77 21.30
C GLU A 109 -29.02 27.14 21.60
N LEU A 110 -29.21 26.65 22.83
CA LEU A 110 -30.49 26.12 23.29
C LEU A 110 -31.23 27.15 24.16
N ASP A 111 -32.54 27.28 23.94
CA ASP A 111 -33.38 28.15 24.76
C ASP A 111 -33.80 27.47 26.06
N GLU A 112 -33.21 27.88 27.18
CA GLU A 112 -33.51 27.32 28.50
C GLU A 112 -35.01 27.33 28.86
N ALA A 113 -35.79 28.30 28.35
CA ALA A 113 -37.21 28.42 28.66
C ALA A 113 -38.06 27.26 28.09
N HIS A 114 -37.58 26.58 27.06
CA HIS A 114 -38.30 25.53 26.34
C HIS A 114 -37.79 24.12 26.66
N GLU A 115 -36.85 23.97 27.60
CA GLU A 115 -36.20 22.69 27.89
C GLU A 115 -36.64 22.10 29.24
N ASP A 116 -36.96 20.80 29.24
CA ASP A 116 -37.09 20.01 30.47
C ASP A 116 -35.68 19.75 31.02
N ARG A 117 -35.34 20.40 32.13
CA ARG A 117 -34.00 20.35 32.71
C ARG A 117 -33.54 18.94 33.06
N LEU A 118 -34.44 18.07 33.54
CA LEU A 118 -34.06 16.71 33.89
C LEU A 118 -33.69 15.91 32.63
N ARG A 119 -34.47 16.07 31.55
CA ARG A 119 -34.20 15.40 30.28
C ARG A 119 -32.93 15.94 29.62
N LEU A 120 -32.71 17.26 29.70
CA LEU A 120 -31.48 17.90 29.23
C LEU A 120 -30.25 17.38 29.98
N GLU A 121 -30.31 17.28 31.31
CA GLU A 121 -29.22 16.71 32.12
C GLU A 121 -28.89 15.27 31.75
N GLN A 122 -29.91 14.44 31.52
CA GLN A 122 -29.73 13.07 31.04
C GLN A 122 -29.06 13.02 29.66
N ALA A 123 -29.48 13.88 28.73
CA ALA A 123 -28.88 13.99 27.40
C ALA A 123 -27.42 14.47 27.46
N ILE A 124 -27.09 15.45 28.32
CA ILE A 124 -25.72 15.92 28.54
C ILE A 124 -24.81 14.76 29.00
N LEU A 125 -25.25 13.97 29.99
CA LEU A 125 -24.46 12.84 30.49
C LEU A 125 -24.34 11.71 29.47
N ALA A 126 -25.36 11.49 28.64
CA ALA A 126 -25.31 10.52 27.54
C ALA A 126 -24.29 10.94 26.47
N VAL A 127 -24.29 12.21 26.05
CA VAL A 127 -23.29 12.77 25.11
C VAL A 127 -21.89 12.73 25.70
N TRP A 128 -21.73 13.06 26.99
CA TRP A 128 -20.44 12.95 27.68
C TRP A 128 -19.92 11.50 27.70
N SER A 129 -20.82 10.52 27.86
CA SER A 129 -20.49 9.09 27.82
C SER A 129 -20.01 8.60 26.45
N GLN A 130 -20.35 9.28 25.36
CA GLN A 130 -19.87 8.92 24.02
C GLN A 130 -18.40 9.30 23.80
N GLN A 131 -17.94 10.39 24.40
CA GLN A 131 -16.61 10.97 24.16
C GLN A 131 -15.47 10.04 24.61
N TRP A 132 -14.31 10.13 23.97
CA TRP A 132 -13.08 9.42 24.37
C TRP A 132 -12.40 10.10 25.58
N PRO A 133 -11.47 9.44 26.29
CA PRO A 133 -10.96 9.90 27.59
C PRO A 133 -10.43 11.33 27.64
N ARG A 134 -9.71 11.77 26.60
CA ARG A 134 -9.15 13.14 26.55
C ARG A 134 -10.26 14.19 26.42
N LEU A 135 -11.19 13.98 25.49
CA LEU A 135 -12.33 14.88 25.27
C LEU A 135 -13.26 14.91 26.49
N ARG A 136 -13.53 13.75 27.11
CA ARG A 136 -14.31 13.66 28.35
C ARG A 136 -13.77 14.55 29.47
N ARG A 137 -12.45 14.58 29.65
CA ARG A 137 -11.80 15.37 30.72
C ARG A 137 -11.92 16.88 30.52
N GLN A 138 -12.18 17.33 29.29
CA GLN A 138 -12.32 18.74 28.94
C GLN A 138 -13.77 19.17 28.76
N PHE A 139 -14.70 18.22 28.72
CA PHE A 139 -16.11 18.48 28.54
C PHE A 139 -16.64 19.38 29.67
N THR A 140 -16.72 20.67 29.40
CA THR A 140 -17.15 21.66 30.38
C THR A 140 -18.57 22.09 30.06
N PHE A 141 -19.48 21.98 31.03
CA PHE A 141 -20.90 22.27 30.80
C PHE A 141 -21.59 22.82 32.04
N ARG A 142 -22.75 23.42 31.81
CA ARG A 142 -23.72 23.81 32.83
C ARG A 142 -25.13 23.57 32.28
N SER A 143 -26.02 22.93 33.04
CA SER A 143 -27.41 22.66 32.61
C SER A 143 -28.40 23.81 32.86
N THR A 144 -27.89 25.02 33.11
CA THR A 144 -28.68 26.24 33.29
C THR A 144 -27.97 27.42 32.66
N SER A 145 -28.75 28.42 32.23
CA SER A 145 -28.20 29.66 31.69
C SER A 145 -27.54 30.52 32.79
N THR A 146 -26.59 31.35 32.37
CA THR A 146 -25.81 32.19 33.29
C THR A 146 -25.30 33.42 32.56
N THR A 147 -25.04 34.50 33.30
CA THR A 147 -24.47 35.74 32.74
C THR A 147 -22.97 35.62 32.45
N SER A 148 -22.30 34.57 32.92
CA SER A 148 -20.87 34.35 32.74
C SER A 148 -20.57 32.93 32.27
N ASN A 149 -19.95 32.78 31.09
CA ASN A 149 -19.59 31.48 30.56
C ASN A 149 -18.36 30.90 31.28
N LEU A 150 -18.34 29.58 31.44
CA LEU A 150 -17.12 28.88 31.81
C LEU A 150 -16.13 28.92 30.64
N LYS A 151 -14.84 28.90 30.94
CA LYS A 151 -13.80 28.75 29.91
C LYS A 151 -14.03 27.42 29.17
N GLU A 152 -14.01 27.46 27.83
CA GLU A 152 -14.15 26.27 26.97
C GLU A 152 -15.45 25.48 27.19
N GLN A 153 -16.55 26.16 27.55
CA GLN A 153 -17.86 25.55 27.74
C GLN A 153 -18.44 25.00 26.42
N PHE A 154 -18.80 23.71 26.43
CA PHE A 154 -19.34 23.00 25.27
C PHE A 154 -20.79 23.36 24.99
N LEU A 155 -21.61 23.45 26.05
CA LEU A 155 -23.05 23.70 25.96
C LEU A 155 -23.37 25.16 26.31
N ARG A 156 -24.03 25.88 25.40
CA ARG A 156 -24.48 27.26 25.62
C ARG A 156 -26.00 27.34 25.70
N LEU A 157 -26.49 27.67 26.88
CA LEU A 157 -27.91 27.90 27.16
C LEU A 157 -28.17 29.39 27.28
N LYS A 158 -29.16 29.90 26.56
CA LYS A 158 -29.52 31.31 26.56
C LYS A 158 -31.04 31.47 26.58
N ARG A 159 -31.57 32.31 27.46
CA ARG A 159 -33.01 32.58 27.47
C ARG A 159 -33.42 33.42 26.27
N GLY A 160 -34.49 33.00 25.59
CA GLY A 160 -35.00 33.67 24.40
C GLY A 160 -34.08 33.50 23.18
N ALA A 161 -33.29 32.42 23.14
CA ALA A 161 -32.63 32.03 21.90
C ALA A 161 -33.71 31.73 20.83
N PRO A 162 -33.53 32.16 19.58
CA PRO A 162 -34.48 31.84 18.53
C PRO A 162 -34.59 30.31 18.39
N PRO A 163 -35.78 29.76 18.11
CA PRO A 163 -35.91 28.35 17.81
C PRO A 163 -34.97 28.04 16.65
N SER A 164 -34.11 27.03 16.82
CA SER A 164 -33.20 26.56 15.78
C SER A 164 -33.99 26.31 14.50
N SER A 165 -33.69 27.07 13.44
CA SER A 165 -34.35 26.95 12.15
C SER A 165 -34.25 25.52 11.63
N GLU A 166 -35.32 25.01 11.00
CA GLU A 166 -35.36 23.73 10.28
C GLU A 166 -34.34 23.72 9.12
N GLY A 167 -33.07 23.53 9.46
CA GLY A 167 -32.01 23.22 8.52
C GLY A 167 -31.97 21.72 8.24
N SER A 168 -31.32 21.35 7.14
CA SER A 168 -30.97 19.95 6.91
C SER A 168 -30.12 19.43 8.08
N SER A 169 -30.52 18.30 8.66
CA SER A 169 -29.79 17.66 9.75
C SER A 169 -28.37 17.31 9.29
N PRO A 170 -27.31 17.67 10.05
CA PRO A 170 -25.95 17.31 9.69
C PRO A 170 -25.78 15.79 9.53
N PRO A 171 -24.96 15.33 8.56
CA PRO A 171 -24.86 13.90 8.21
C PRO A 171 -24.32 13.02 9.35
N TRP A 172 -23.61 13.61 10.32
CA TRP A 172 -23.08 12.90 11.48
C TRP A 172 -24.08 12.74 12.64
N LEU A 173 -25.17 13.53 12.64
CA LEU A 173 -26.03 13.65 13.82
C LEU A 173 -26.77 12.35 14.13
N GLU A 174 -27.26 11.65 13.11
CA GLU A 174 -28.04 10.42 13.27
C GLU A 174 -27.22 9.31 13.95
N ASP A 175 -26.01 9.04 13.43
CA ASP A 175 -25.11 8.03 13.96
C ASP A 175 -24.64 8.39 15.38
N ALA A 176 -24.31 9.67 15.60
CA ALA A 176 -23.91 10.18 16.91
C ALA A 176 -25.03 10.04 17.95
N ALA A 177 -26.27 10.41 17.60
CA ALA A 177 -27.43 10.31 18.48
C ALA A 177 -27.79 8.86 18.79
N THR A 178 -27.70 7.98 17.79
CA THR A 178 -27.94 6.54 17.94
C THR A 178 -26.96 5.92 18.92
N ASP A 179 -25.66 6.23 18.81
CA ASP A 179 -24.68 5.78 19.79
C ASP A 179 -24.92 6.38 21.17
N ALA A 180 -25.12 7.70 21.29
CA ALA A 180 -25.31 8.36 22.58
C ALA A 180 -26.55 7.86 23.34
N THR A 181 -27.59 7.42 22.62
CA THR A 181 -28.78 6.78 23.21
C THR A 181 -28.46 5.41 23.82
N SER A 182 -27.41 4.72 23.34
CA SER A 182 -27.00 3.42 23.87
C SER A 182 -26.29 3.54 25.22
N GLN A 183 -26.84 2.84 26.20
CA GLN A 183 -26.22 2.63 27.51
C GLN A 183 -25.10 1.57 27.47
N THR A 184 -24.82 0.98 26.30
CA THR A 184 -23.76 -0.02 26.11
C THR A 184 -22.69 0.49 25.13
N VAL A 185 -21.55 -0.19 25.09
CA VAL A 185 -20.46 0.19 24.18
C VAL A 185 -20.78 -0.30 22.76
N THR A 186 -21.12 0.62 21.87
CA THR A 186 -21.39 0.34 20.46
C THR A 186 -20.09 0.24 19.62
N SER A 187 -20.22 -0.17 18.36
CA SER A 187 -19.11 -0.13 17.39
C SER A 187 -18.59 1.28 17.15
N LEU A 188 -19.47 2.28 17.01
CA LEU A 188 -19.07 3.68 16.89
C LEU A 188 -18.33 4.15 18.15
N ARG A 189 -18.80 3.77 19.35
CA ARG A 189 -18.09 4.12 20.60
C ARG A 189 -16.69 3.52 20.65
N LYS A 190 -16.51 2.27 20.21
CA LYS A 190 -15.18 1.64 20.09
C LYS A 190 -14.29 2.40 19.10
N PHE A 191 -14.84 2.79 17.94
CA PHE A 191 -14.15 3.57 16.92
C PHE A 191 -13.66 4.92 17.47
N LEU A 192 -14.58 5.72 18.03
CA LEU A 192 -14.27 7.03 18.62
C LEU A 192 -13.20 6.93 19.71
N TRP A 193 -13.28 5.88 20.53
CA TRP A 193 -12.31 5.64 21.61
C TRP A 193 -10.92 5.23 21.12
N ARG A 194 -10.86 4.35 20.12
CA ARG A 194 -9.60 3.88 19.55
C ARG A 194 -8.87 5.01 18.83
N TYR A 195 -9.58 5.74 17.98
CA TYR A 195 -8.98 6.70 17.06
C TYR A 195 -8.94 8.13 17.60
N GLY A 196 -9.86 8.50 18.49
CA GLY A 196 -9.86 9.81 19.15
C GLY A 196 -8.76 9.99 20.19
N LYS A 197 -8.19 8.90 20.73
CA LYS A 197 -7.17 8.97 21.81
C LYS A 197 -5.92 9.79 21.44
N ASP A 198 -5.57 9.81 20.15
CA ASP A 198 -4.39 10.50 19.61
C ASP A 198 -4.74 11.94 19.16
N ILE A 199 -6.00 12.32 19.21
CA ILE A 199 -6.47 13.65 18.77
C ILE A 199 -6.33 14.63 19.92
N ARG A 200 -5.76 15.80 19.60
CA ARG A 200 -5.59 16.89 20.55
C ARG A 200 -6.94 17.60 20.70
N SER A 201 -7.74 17.15 21.67
CA SER A 201 -8.64 18.00 22.49
C SER A 201 -9.56 19.01 21.79
N ASP A 202 -9.77 18.87 20.48
CA ASP A 202 -10.61 19.74 19.69
C ASP A 202 -11.96 19.06 19.53
N ARG A 203 -13.00 19.67 20.11
CA ARG A 203 -14.36 19.15 20.07
C ARG A 203 -14.90 19.06 18.65
N THR A 204 -14.38 19.88 17.71
CA THR A 204 -14.85 19.90 16.32
C THR A 204 -14.57 18.60 15.57
N VAL A 205 -13.67 17.76 16.08
CA VAL A 205 -13.25 16.51 15.44
C VAL A 205 -14.24 15.36 15.66
N LEU A 206 -15.10 15.40 16.68
CA LEU A 206 -16.06 14.31 16.92
C LEU A 206 -17.03 14.11 15.73
N PRO A 207 -17.71 15.16 15.22
CA PRO A 207 -18.50 15.06 13.98
C PRO A 207 -17.77 14.43 12.80
N GLU A 208 -16.48 14.70 12.65
CA GLU A 208 -15.66 14.19 11.55
C GLU A 208 -15.37 12.70 11.74
N LEU A 209 -14.98 12.28 12.94
CA LEU A 209 -14.76 10.86 13.22
C LEU A 209 -16.05 10.04 13.05
N VAL A 210 -17.22 10.59 13.36
CA VAL A 210 -18.50 9.92 13.13
C VAL A 210 -18.74 9.72 11.63
N GLN A 211 -18.45 10.72 10.78
CA GLN A 211 -18.56 10.57 9.32
C GLN A 211 -17.54 9.57 8.77
N LEU A 212 -16.29 9.64 9.25
CA LEU A 212 -15.24 8.71 8.84
C LEU A 212 -15.60 7.28 9.23
N TYR A 213 -16.21 7.05 10.40
CA TYR A 213 -16.74 5.73 10.76
C TYR A 213 -17.68 5.19 9.68
N GLY A 214 -18.62 6.01 9.20
CA GLY A 214 -19.53 5.66 8.11
C GLY A 214 -18.81 5.32 6.79
N ALA A 215 -17.71 5.99 6.48
CA ALA A 215 -16.90 5.75 5.29
C ALA A 215 -15.96 4.54 5.41
N THR A 216 -15.59 4.15 6.64
CA THR A 216 -14.62 3.06 6.91
C THR A 216 -15.25 1.73 7.31
N ARG A 217 -16.59 1.64 7.35
CA ARG A 217 -17.33 0.44 7.79
C ARG A 217 -17.41 -0.69 6.75
N PHE A 218 -16.82 -0.48 5.58
CA PHE A 218 -16.83 -1.44 4.47
C PHE A 218 -15.65 -2.41 4.58
N ASP A 219 -15.78 -3.57 3.95
CA ASP A 219 -14.75 -4.63 3.97
C ASP A 219 -13.46 -4.23 3.24
N ALA A 220 -13.56 -3.26 2.31
CA ALA A 220 -12.44 -2.68 1.60
C ALA A 220 -12.41 -1.16 1.80
N LEU A 221 -11.21 -0.63 2.06
CA LEU A 221 -10.99 0.81 2.19
C LEU A 221 -10.42 1.35 0.88
N GLY A 222 -11.10 2.34 0.29
CA GLY A 222 -10.65 2.99 -0.94
C GLY A 222 -9.61 4.09 -0.70
N TYR A 223 -8.83 4.38 -1.75
CA TYR A 223 -7.81 5.43 -1.77
C TYR A 223 -8.33 6.78 -1.26
N ASP A 224 -9.48 7.27 -1.77
CA ASP A 224 -9.98 8.62 -1.47
C ASP A 224 -10.29 8.83 0.03
N VAL A 225 -10.81 7.80 0.69
CA VAL A 225 -11.09 7.86 2.14
C VAL A 225 -9.78 7.91 2.93
N ALA A 226 -8.80 7.11 2.52
CA ALA A 226 -7.49 7.10 3.16
C ALA A 226 -6.73 8.43 2.95
N ASP A 227 -6.74 8.96 1.74
CA ASP A 227 -6.15 10.25 1.37
C ASP A 227 -6.78 11.40 2.17
N LEU A 228 -8.11 11.40 2.29
CA LEU A 228 -8.84 12.37 3.12
C LEU A 228 -8.38 12.30 4.59
N ILE A 229 -8.23 11.11 5.16
CA ILE A 229 -7.76 10.92 6.54
C ILE A 229 -6.33 11.45 6.72
N LEU A 230 -5.41 11.15 5.80
CA LEU A 230 -4.03 11.61 5.88
C LEU A 230 -3.91 13.12 5.75
N THR A 231 -4.72 13.73 4.87
CA THR A 231 -4.74 15.18 4.63
C THR A 231 -5.39 15.92 5.79
N ARG A 232 -6.48 15.38 6.35
CA ARG A 232 -7.29 16.09 7.35
C ARG A 232 -6.57 16.25 8.69
N PHE A 233 -5.88 15.22 9.15
CA PHE A 233 -5.25 15.24 10.47
C PHE A 233 -3.79 15.69 10.36
N PRO A 234 -3.37 16.73 11.10
CA PRO A 234 -1.97 17.16 11.09
C PRO A 234 -1.05 16.12 11.75
N PRO A 235 0.29 16.29 11.62
CA PRO A 235 1.27 15.44 12.28
C PRO A 235 1.05 15.30 13.79
N GLY A 236 1.14 14.07 14.31
CA GLY A 236 0.92 13.75 15.72
C GLY A 236 -0.53 13.80 16.17
N GLN A 237 -1.48 13.71 15.22
CA GLN A 237 -2.90 13.53 15.47
C GLN A 237 -3.45 12.37 14.67
N ALA A 238 -4.37 11.63 15.29
CA ALA A 238 -5.01 10.44 14.72
C ALA A 238 -4.01 9.37 14.24
N ASP A 239 -2.83 9.27 14.86
CA ASP A 239 -1.76 8.37 14.40
C ASP A 239 -2.21 6.91 14.33
N THR A 240 -3.00 6.43 15.29
CA THR A 240 -3.58 5.08 15.25
C THR A 240 -4.51 4.90 14.05
N LEU A 241 -5.31 5.92 13.70
CA LEU A 241 -6.21 5.84 12.55
C LEU A 241 -5.42 5.80 11.24
N LYS A 242 -4.43 6.68 11.10
CA LYS A 242 -3.55 6.73 9.92
C LYS A 242 -2.82 5.40 9.71
N LYS A 243 -2.27 4.81 10.78
CA LYS A 243 -1.59 3.52 10.71
C LYS A 243 -2.53 2.37 10.35
N ASP A 244 -3.72 2.31 10.95
CA ASP A 244 -4.70 1.26 10.67
C ASP A 244 -5.20 1.34 9.21
N VAL A 245 -5.48 2.55 8.70
CA VAL A 245 -5.86 2.81 7.30
C VAL A 245 -4.78 2.34 6.33
N LEU A 246 -3.51 2.55 6.66
CA LEU A 246 -2.36 2.15 5.84
C LEU A 246 -1.94 0.69 6.03
N GLY A 247 -2.62 -0.06 6.92
CA GLY A 247 -2.25 -1.45 7.22
C GLY A 247 -0.95 -1.61 8.00
N LEU A 248 -0.42 -0.52 8.59
CA LEU A 248 0.83 -0.50 9.34
C LEU A 248 0.68 -0.98 10.79
N SER A 249 -0.56 -1.19 11.25
CA SER A 249 -0.84 -1.68 12.60
C SER A 249 -1.12 -3.19 12.63
N PRO A 250 -0.90 -3.87 13.78
CA PRO A 250 -1.33 -5.26 13.95
C PRO A 250 -2.83 -5.44 13.71
N SER A 251 -3.20 -6.26 12.72
CA SER A 251 -4.58 -6.44 12.24
C SER A 251 -5.60 -6.77 13.34
N LYS A 252 -5.20 -7.53 14.36
CA LYS A 252 -6.05 -7.92 15.51
C LYS A 252 -6.60 -6.74 16.31
N LEU A 253 -5.97 -5.57 16.22
CA LEU A 253 -6.37 -4.39 16.97
C LEU A 253 -7.14 -3.39 16.11
N SER A 254 -7.04 -3.48 14.78
CA SER A 254 -7.73 -2.57 13.87
C SER A 254 -9.24 -2.75 13.93
N LEU A 255 -9.97 -1.63 13.83
CA LEU A 255 -11.43 -1.63 13.72
C LEU A 255 -11.91 -1.37 12.28
N ILE A 256 -10.98 -1.20 11.34
CA ILE A 256 -11.24 -0.85 9.94
C ILE A 256 -10.39 -1.70 9.00
N ALA A 257 -10.82 -1.82 7.75
CA ALA A 257 -9.99 -2.34 6.67
C ALA A 257 -8.82 -1.38 6.36
N SER A 258 -7.72 -1.93 5.88
CA SER A 258 -6.61 -1.15 5.32
C SER A 258 -6.76 -1.02 3.81
N VAL A 259 -6.08 -0.02 3.23
CA VAL A 259 -5.91 0.06 1.78
C VAL A 259 -5.11 -1.14 1.25
N ASN A 260 -5.27 -1.45 -0.04
CA ASN A 260 -4.45 -2.45 -0.73
C ASN A 260 -3.00 -1.97 -0.91
N GLY A 261 -2.10 -2.86 -1.34
CA GLY A 261 -0.68 -2.54 -1.51
C GLY A 261 -0.39 -1.43 -2.54
N VAL A 262 -1.17 -1.38 -3.63
CA VAL A 262 -1.00 -0.36 -4.68
C VAL A 262 -1.37 1.03 -4.15
N ASP A 263 -2.52 1.13 -3.49
CA ASP A 263 -2.99 2.38 -2.89
C ASP A 263 -2.10 2.81 -1.72
N LEU A 264 -1.58 1.87 -0.91
CA LEU A 264 -0.55 2.16 0.09
C LEU A 264 0.67 2.82 -0.56
N MET A 265 1.19 2.25 -1.65
CA MET A 265 2.34 2.81 -2.36
C MET A 265 2.03 4.22 -2.89
N ARG A 266 0.87 4.42 -3.53
CA ARG A 266 0.43 5.73 -4.02
C ARG A 266 0.33 6.76 -2.88
N LEU A 267 -0.27 6.38 -1.75
CA LEU A 267 -0.38 7.25 -0.58
C LEU A 267 0.99 7.58 0.01
N LEU A 268 1.92 6.63 0.09
CA LEU A 268 3.30 6.90 0.54
C LEU A 268 4.02 7.90 -0.37
N ALA A 269 3.75 7.85 -1.67
CA ALA A 269 4.32 8.78 -2.64
C ALA A 269 3.76 10.21 -2.48
N GLU A 270 2.45 10.36 -2.32
CA GLU A 270 1.81 11.68 -2.16
C GLU A 270 2.03 12.28 -0.75
N HIS A 271 2.07 11.43 0.28
CA HIS A 271 2.12 11.83 1.68
C HIS A 271 3.49 11.62 2.33
N LYS A 272 4.59 11.70 1.57
CA LYS A 272 5.95 11.52 2.10
C LYS A 272 6.28 12.37 3.34
N ASN A 273 5.66 13.54 3.45
CA ASN A 273 5.83 14.49 4.56
C ASN A 273 4.71 14.41 5.63
N SER A 274 3.77 13.46 5.53
CA SER A 274 2.63 13.35 6.46
C SER A 274 3.04 12.94 7.89
N HIS A 275 4.33 12.68 8.12
CA HIS A 275 4.90 12.25 9.40
C HIS A 275 4.26 10.97 9.96
N VAL A 276 3.60 10.16 9.11
CA VAL A 276 3.17 8.83 9.51
C VAL A 276 4.42 8.00 9.78
N GLY A 277 4.66 7.69 11.05
CA GLY A 277 5.80 6.86 11.44
C GLY A 277 5.55 5.41 11.03
N TYR A 278 6.29 4.93 10.04
CA TYR A 278 6.36 3.52 9.65
C TYR A 278 7.74 2.95 9.95
N GLU A 279 7.78 1.67 10.31
CA GLU A 279 9.02 0.92 10.40
C GLU A 279 9.32 0.25 9.07
N ARG A 280 10.61 0.13 8.71
CA ARG A 280 11.01 -0.55 7.47
C ARG A 280 10.47 -1.98 7.40
N ALA A 281 10.52 -2.70 8.52
CA ALA A 281 10.00 -4.06 8.63
C ALA A 281 8.49 -4.17 8.40
N GLU A 282 7.69 -3.16 8.78
CA GLU A 282 6.24 -3.14 8.53
C GLU A 282 5.98 -3.10 7.03
N LEU A 283 6.60 -2.14 6.33
CA LEU A 283 6.45 -2.00 4.88
C LEU A 283 6.95 -3.23 4.13
N THR A 284 8.14 -3.74 4.47
CA THR A 284 8.67 -4.96 3.86
C THR A 284 7.71 -6.14 4.02
N SER A 285 7.14 -6.34 5.23
CA SER A 285 6.20 -7.43 5.47
C SER A 285 4.90 -7.29 4.70
N ILE A 286 4.45 -6.07 4.38
CA ILE A 286 3.22 -5.85 3.59
C ILE A 286 3.49 -6.20 2.13
N PHE A 287 4.52 -5.61 1.54
CA PHE A 287 4.82 -5.78 0.12
C PHE A 287 5.32 -7.18 -0.23
N SER A 288 6.04 -7.86 0.68
CA SER A 288 6.54 -9.23 0.44
C SER A 288 5.46 -10.32 0.44
N ARG A 289 4.19 -9.97 0.68
CA ARG A 289 3.06 -10.92 0.76
C ARG A 289 2.00 -10.65 -0.31
N MET A 290 2.32 -9.80 -1.28
CA MET A 290 1.38 -9.49 -2.34
C MET A 290 1.21 -10.65 -3.31
N ASP A 291 0.01 -10.73 -3.87
CA ASP A 291 -0.32 -11.68 -4.93
C ASP A 291 0.19 -11.19 -6.29
N ALA A 292 0.43 -12.13 -7.21
CA ALA A 292 0.96 -11.87 -8.56
C ALA A 292 0.15 -10.83 -9.35
N ASP A 293 -1.18 -10.92 -9.31
CA ASP A 293 -2.07 -10.00 -10.03
C ASP A 293 -1.87 -8.53 -9.60
N HIS A 294 -1.56 -8.29 -8.32
CA HIS A 294 -1.32 -6.95 -7.79
C HIS A 294 0.13 -6.47 -8.03
N LEU A 295 1.07 -7.37 -8.31
CA LEU A 295 2.47 -7.01 -8.56
C LEU A 295 2.64 -6.25 -9.88
N VAL A 296 1.86 -6.58 -10.91
CA VAL A 296 1.87 -5.86 -12.20
C VAL A 296 1.45 -4.40 -11.99
N GLU A 297 0.27 -4.17 -11.38
CA GLU A 297 -0.22 -2.81 -11.10
C GLU A 297 0.74 -2.04 -10.17
N LEU A 298 1.26 -2.71 -9.14
CA LEU A 298 2.24 -2.09 -8.25
C LEU A 298 3.51 -1.69 -9.00
N SER A 299 4.03 -2.52 -9.91
CA SER A 299 5.25 -2.22 -10.65
C SER A 299 5.10 -0.94 -11.49
N ALA A 300 3.96 -0.78 -12.17
CA ALA A 300 3.65 0.41 -12.95
C ALA A 300 3.56 1.63 -12.05
N ALA A 301 2.83 1.51 -10.94
CA ALA A 301 2.64 2.60 -10.01
C ALA A 301 3.96 3.00 -9.31
N LEU A 302 4.83 2.03 -8.98
CA LEU A 302 6.14 2.26 -8.37
C LEU A 302 7.04 3.08 -9.29
N MET A 303 7.03 2.78 -10.59
CA MET A 303 7.82 3.53 -11.58
C MET A 303 7.31 4.95 -11.77
N ILE A 304 5.99 5.14 -11.87
CA ILE A 304 5.36 6.47 -11.96
C ILE A 304 5.74 7.34 -10.76
N SER A 305 5.78 6.74 -9.57
CA SER A 305 6.04 7.42 -8.31
C SER A 305 7.52 7.44 -7.89
N ARG A 306 8.46 6.92 -8.71
CA ARG A 306 9.88 6.75 -8.37
C ARG A 306 10.53 7.99 -7.76
N ASN A 307 10.36 9.14 -8.42
CA ASN A 307 10.95 10.41 -7.98
C ASN A 307 10.33 10.90 -6.65
N LYS A 308 9.03 10.69 -6.45
CA LYS A 308 8.34 11.09 -5.21
C LYS A 308 8.80 10.22 -4.04
N LEU A 309 8.88 8.90 -4.24
CA LEU A 309 9.20 7.93 -3.18
C LEU A 309 10.61 8.10 -2.60
N GLY A 310 11.62 8.43 -3.42
CA GLY A 310 13.02 8.46 -2.96
C GLY A 310 13.43 7.12 -2.33
N ASN A 311 13.95 7.12 -1.10
CA ASN A 311 14.41 5.89 -0.41
C ASN A 311 13.31 4.83 -0.20
N ILE A 312 12.03 5.21 -0.25
CA ILE A 312 10.92 4.25 -0.14
C ILE A 312 10.87 3.35 -1.40
N PHE A 313 11.30 3.86 -2.56
CA PHE A 313 11.33 3.09 -3.80
C PHE A 313 12.15 1.81 -3.65
N GLU A 314 13.41 1.95 -3.20
CA GLU A 314 14.31 0.80 -3.01
C GLU A 314 13.75 -0.16 -1.97
N LEU A 315 13.16 0.35 -0.89
CA LEU A 315 12.55 -0.49 0.14
C LEU A 315 11.41 -1.35 -0.40
N VAL A 316 10.51 -0.76 -1.19
CA VAL A 316 9.38 -1.48 -1.78
C VAL A 316 9.88 -2.44 -2.85
N PHE A 317 10.83 -2.01 -3.68
CA PHE A 317 11.44 -2.84 -4.72
C PHE A 317 12.13 -4.08 -4.13
N GLU A 318 12.98 -3.92 -3.11
CA GLU A 318 13.63 -5.03 -2.41
C GLU A 318 12.63 -5.98 -1.75
N ALA A 319 11.49 -5.46 -1.27
CA ALA A 319 10.46 -6.28 -0.63
C ALA A 319 9.69 -7.16 -1.63
N ILE A 320 9.44 -6.66 -2.84
CA ILE A 320 8.72 -7.41 -3.88
C ILE A 320 9.65 -8.27 -4.75
N LEU A 321 10.92 -7.91 -4.88
CA LEU A 321 11.87 -8.61 -5.74
C LEU A 321 11.91 -10.13 -5.53
N PRO A 322 11.86 -10.69 -4.30
CA PRO A 322 11.86 -12.14 -4.08
C PRO A 322 10.60 -12.86 -4.56
N ILE A 323 9.45 -12.16 -4.59
CA ILE A 323 8.15 -12.73 -4.99
C ILE A 323 7.82 -12.47 -6.46
N LEU A 324 8.60 -11.65 -7.16
CA LEU A 324 8.47 -11.50 -8.61
C LEU A 324 8.76 -12.82 -9.33
N ASP A 325 7.95 -13.08 -10.35
CA ASP A 325 8.12 -14.18 -11.29
C ASP A 325 8.26 -13.68 -12.74
N ALA A 326 8.57 -14.61 -13.65
CA ALA A 326 8.76 -14.26 -15.06
C ALA A 326 7.46 -13.77 -15.74
N GLN A 327 6.29 -14.22 -15.28
CA GLN A 327 5.00 -13.81 -15.85
C GLN A 327 4.73 -12.33 -15.55
N THR A 328 4.95 -11.91 -14.30
CA THR A 328 4.83 -10.51 -13.88
C THR A 328 5.78 -9.62 -14.68
N VAL A 329 7.01 -10.07 -14.92
CA VAL A 329 8.02 -9.32 -15.68
C VAL A 329 7.71 -9.33 -17.18
N GLU A 330 7.05 -10.36 -17.70
CA GLU A 330 6.62 -10.46 -19.10
C GLU A 330 5.42 -9.55 -19.41
N ASP A 331 4.56 -9.30 -18.42
CA ASP A 331 3.27 -8.62 -18.61
C ASP A 331 3.41 -7.23 -19.27
N VAL A 332 2.62 -6.96 -20.32
CA VAL A 332 2.71 -5.73 -21.09
C VAL A 332 2.56 -4.45 -20.25
N GLU A 333 1.80 -4.49 -19.17
CA GLU A 333 1.60 -3.36 -18.25
C GLU A 333 2.82 -3.10 -17.35
N THR A 334 3.65 -4.12 -17.10
CA THR A 334 4.94 -3.94 -16.45
C THR A 334 5.86 -3.15 -17.38
N SER A 335 6.36 -2.01 -16.93
CA SER A 335 7.25 -1.17 -17.75
C SER A 335 8.58 -1.86 -18.06
N VAL A 336 9.15 -1.59 -19.24
CA VAL A 336 10.47 -2.13 -19.64
C VAL A 336 11.57 -1.73 -18.66
N GLU A 337 11.51 -0.51 -18.11
CA GLU A 337 12.47 -0.02 -17.11
C GLU A 337 12.42 -0.85 -15.81
N PHE A 338 11.21 -1.14 -15.31
CA PHE A 338 11.04 -2.01 -14.15
C PHE A 338 11.50 -3.44 -14.44
N ALA A 339 11.13 -4.00 -15.59
CA ALA A 339 11.54 -5.33 -16.01
C ALA A 339 13.07 -5.46 -16.08
N LEU A 340 13.74 -4.45 -16.66
CA LEU A 340 15.20 -4.40 -16.75
C LEU A 340 15.84 -4.35 -15.36
N LEU A 341 15.28 -3.55 -14.44
CA LEU A 341 15.74 -3.46 -13.07
C LEU A 341 15.56 -4.79 -12.32
N ALA A 342 14.41 -5.44 -12.45
CA ALA A 342 14.11 -6.73 -11.84
C ALA A 342 15.08 -7.82 -12.32
N VAL A 343 15.26 -7.96 -13.64
CA VAL A 343 16.19 -8.94 -14.23
C VAL A 343 17.64 -8.64 -13.83
N SER A 344 18.03 -7.36 -13.76
CA SER A 344 19.39 -6.98 -13.37
C SER A 344 19.73 -7.40 -11.93
N ASN A 345 18.73 -7.51 -11.06
CA ASN A 345 18.90 -7.99 -9.69
C ASN A 345 18.62 -9.49 -9.52
N ARG A 346 17.83 -10.11 -10.41
CA ARG A 346 17.52 -11.54 -10.43
C ARG A 346 17.56 -12.07 -11.85
N THR A 347 18.73 -12.53 -12.28
CA THR A 347 18.94 -13.04 -13.65
C THR A 347 18.05 -14.23 -13.99
N GLU A 348 17.62 -15.02 -13.00
CA GLU A 348 16.64 -16.13 -13.15
C GLU A 348 15.32 -15.71 -13.81
N LEU A 349 14.94 -14.44 -13.71
CA LEU A 349 13.73 -13.90 -14.34
C LEU A 349 13.86 -13.74 -15.87
N LEU A 350 15.08 -13.84 -16.41
CA LEU A 350 15.34 -13.74 -17.85
C LEU A 350 14.98 -15.04 -18.58
N THR A 351 13.69 -15.22 -18.85
CA THR A 351 13.16 -16.32 -19.67
C THR A 351 13.11 -15.95 -21.15
N PRO A 352 12.92 -16.91 -22.08
CA PRO A 352 12.76 -16.61 -23.50
C PRO A 352 11.68 -15.56 -23.82
N ALA A 353 10.58 -15.59 -23.07
CA ALA A 353 9.48 -14.65 -23.25
C ALA A 353 9.86 -13.24 -22.77
N VAL A 354 10.51 -13.15 -21.60
CA VAL A 354 11.02 -11.89 -21.04
C VAL A 354 12.09 -11.26 -21.93
N ILE A 355 12.98 -12.06 -22.55
CA ILE A 355 13.98 -11.57 -23.53
C ILE A 355 13.31 -10.83 -24.70
N GLY A 356 12.11 -11.25 -25.10
CA GLY A 356 11.33 -10.63 -26.17
C GLY A 356 10.98 -9.15 -25.90
N ARG A 357 10.99 -8.72 -24.64
CA ARG A 357 10.62 -7.36 -24.23
C ARG A 357 11.73 -6.33 -24.42
N PHE A 358 12.98 -6.78 -24.39
CA PHE A 358 14.14 -5.92 -24.30
C PHE A 358 14.66 -5.54 -25.67
N SER A 359 15.12 -4.29 -25.82
CA SER A 359 15.83 -3.84 -27.02
C SER A 359 17.21 -4.50 -27.11
N ASN A 360 17.91 -4.36 -28.25
CA ASN A 360 19.27 -4.87 -28.36
C ASN A 360 20.24 -4.18 -27.37
N GLU A 361 20.03 -2.89 -27.07
CA GLU A 361 20.86 -2.18 -26.07
C GLU A 361 20.60 -2.71 -24.65
N ASP A 362 19.34 -3.00 -24.31
CA ASP A 362 18.99 -3.61 -23.03
C ASP A 362 19.60 -5.02 -22.89
N LEU A 363 19.50 -5.84 -23.94
CA LEU A 363 20.09 -7.17 -23.95
C LEU A 363 21.63 -7.13 -23.85
N LYS A 364 22.27 -6.10 -24.42
CA LYS A 364 23.70 -5.88 -24.25
C LYS A 364 24.06 -5.57 -22.80
N HIS A 365 23.29 -4.71 -22.14
CA HIS A 365 23.46 -4.44 -20.72
C HIS A 365 23.31 -5.72 -19.90
N LEU A 366 22.27 -6.51 -20.15
CA LEU A 366 22.03 -7.78 -19.47
C LEU A 366 23.12 -8.82 -19.73
N TRP A 367 23.75 -8.81 -20.91
CA TRP A 367 24.86 -9.72 -21.24
C TRP A 367 26.09 -9.56 -20.34
N THR A 368 26.25 -8.37 -19.73
CA THR A 368 27.36 -8.11 -18.80
C THR A 368 27.18 -8.77 -17.42
N LEU A 369 25.98 -9.28 -17.14
CA LEU A 369 25.65 -9.96 -15.89
C LEU A 369 26.11 -11.43 -15.90
N ASP A 370 26.07 -12.06 -14.72
CA ASP A 370 26.35 -13.48 -14.57
C ASP A 370 25.15 -14.32 -15.03
N LEU A 371 25.06 -14.50 -16.35
CA LEU A 371 24.06 -15.32 -17.02
C LEU A 371 24.55 -16.77 -17.15
N SER A 372 23.64 -17.72 -16.90
CA SER A 372 23.88 -19.13 -17.19
C SER A 372 24.13 -19.36 -18.69
N VAL A 373 24.78 -20.48 -19.03
CA VAL A 373 25.08 -20.85 -20.43
C VAL A 373 23.80 -20.87 -21.28
N GLU A 374 22.72 -21.43 -20.74
CA GLU A 374 21.43 -21.50 -21.44
C GLU A 374 20.81 -20.11 -21.65
N GLN A 375 20.89 -19.22 -20.66
CA GLN A 375 20.40 -17.84 -20.81
C GLN A 375 21.21 -17.05 -21.84
N ARG A 376 22.55 -17.16 -21.82
CA ARG A 376 23.41 -16.56 -22.85
C ARG A 376 23.02 -17.06 -24.24
N ARG A 377 22.81 -18.36 -24.37
CA ARG A 377 22.34 -18.97 -25.62
C ARG A 377 21.01 -18.38 -26.07
N GLN A 378 20.02 -18.27 -25.18
CA GLN A 378 18.71 -17.73 -25.49
C GLN A 378 18.77 -16.25 -25.89
N VAL A 379 19.58 -15.44 -25.20
CA VAL A 379 19.80 -14.03 -25.56
C VAL A 379 20.43 -13.94 -26.96
N MET A 380 21.49 -14.70 -27.23
CA MET A 380 22.15 -14.70 -28.54
C MET A 380 21.19 -15.13 -29.66
N ARG A 381 20.40 -16.19 -29.45
CA ARG A 381 19.37 -16.63 -30.39
C ARG A 381 18.30 -15.58 -30.64
N SER A 382 17.91 -14.81 -29.62
CA SER A 382 16.93 -13.72 -29.78
C SER A 382 17.52 -12.54 -30.57
N VAL A 383 18.78 -12.19 -30.29
CA VAL A 383 19.53 -11.15 -31.00
C VAL A 383 19.74 -11.51 -32.48
N MET A 384 20.02 -12.78 -32.79
CA MET A 384 20.16 -13.30 -34.16
C MET A 384 18.88 -13.21 -35.01
N GLN A 385 17.71 -13.18 -34.37
CA GLN A 385 16.42 -13.01 -35.05
C GLN A 385 16.09 -11.54 -35.37
N ARG A 386 16.97 -10.61 -34.96
CA ARG A 386 16.80 -9.16 -35.09
C ARG A 386 17.92 -8.58 -35.96
N PRO A 387 17.78 -7.33 -36.43
CA PRO A 387 18.90 -6.63 -37.06
C PRO A 387 20.14 -6.61 -36.16
N LEU A 388 21.23 -7.22 -36.64
CA LEU A 388 22.58 -7.05 -36.09
C LEU A 388 22.86 -5.57 -35.84
N GLY A 389 23.05 -5.22 -34.57
CA GLY A 389 23.56 -3.92 -34.14
C GLY A 389 25.07 -3.96 -33.95
N ASN A 390 25.69 -2.79 -33.76
CA ASN A 390 27.16 -2.60 -33.64
C ASN A 390 27.79 -3.21 -32.36
N THR A 391 27.07 -4.06 -31.64
CA THR A 391 27.37 -4.38 -30.24
C THR A 391 27.40 -5.88 -29.93
N PHE A 392 26.96 -6.73 -30.87
CA PHE A 392 26.94 -8.19 -30.69
C PHE A 392 27.84 -8.94 -31.67
N ASP A 393 28.50 -8.23 -32.58
CA ASP A 393 29.50 -8.77 -33.50
C ASP A 393 30.71 -9.36 -32.75
N GLU A 394 31.33 -8.60 -31.85
CA GLU A 394 32.46 -9.08 -31.04
C GLU A 394 32.04 -10.25 -30.14
N LEU A 395 30.82 -10.20 -29.58
CA LEU A 395 30.31 -11.24 -28.70
C LEU A 395 30.02 -12.54 -29.46
N ALA A 396 29.48 -12.46 -30.68
CA ALA A 396 29.26 -13.62 -31.54
C ALA A 396 30.59 -14.33 -31.90
N LEU A 397 31.68 -13.57 -32.03
CA LEU A 397 33.01 -14.14 -32.31
C LEU A 397 33.72 -14.73 -31.08
N SER A 398 33.21 -14.50 -29.87
CA SER A 398 33.83 -15.03 -28.64
C SER A 398 33.62 -16.54 -28.44
N ASP A 399 32.53 -17.08 -28.98
CA ASP A 399 32.27 -18.52 -29.06
C ASP A 399 31.76 -18.87 -30.46
N PRO A 400 32.67 -19.00 -31.46
CA PRO A 400 32.29 -19.27 -32.84
C PRO A 400 31.52 -20.58 -32.99
N SER A 401 31.81 -21.57 -32.14
CA SER A 401 31.21 -22.90 -32.22
C SER A 401 29.73 -22.84 -31.92
N GLN A 402 29.37 -22.35 -30.73
CA GLN A 402 27.98 -22.26 -30.31
C GLN A 402 27.19 -21.28 -31.21
N THR A 403 27.82 -20.16 -31.57
CA THR A 403 27.25 -19.14 -32.44
C THR A 403 26.87 -19.69 -33.82
N LEU A 404 27.75 -20.47 -34.47
CA LEU A 404 27.44 -21.07 -35.76
C LEU A 404 26.31 -22.10 -35.65
N HIS A 405 26.32 -22.96 -34.63
CA HIS A 405 25.26 -23.95 -34.43
C HIS A 405 23.88 -23.30 -34.23
N ASP A 406 23.79 -22.23 -33.44
CA ASP A 406 22.54 -21.52 -33.23
C ASP A 406 22.07 -20.80 -34.50
N ALA A 407 23.00 -20.23 -35.27
CA ALA A 407 22.69 -19.58 -36.54
C ALA A 407 22.20 -20.58 -37.60
N ILE A 408 22.81 -21.78 -37.71
CA ILE A 408 22.34 -22.85 -38.58
C ILE A 408 20.91 -23.24 -38.20
N ALA A 409 20.66 -23.51 -36.91
CA ALA A 409 19.34 -23.90 -36.44
C ALA A 409 18.28 -22.81 -36.70
N LEU A 410 18.62 -21.53 -36.55
CA LEU A 410 17.72 -20.41 -36.87
C LEU A 410 17.52 -20.21 -38.37
N ASN A 411 18.56 -20.42 -39.18
CA ASN A 411 18.50 -20.29 -40.63
C ASN A 411 17.62 -21.39 -41.25
N SER A 412 17.79 -22.64 -40.81
CA SER A 412 16.95 -23.77 -41.24
C SER A 412 15.48 -23.59 -40.86
N ALA A 413 15.20 -22.83 -39.79
CA ALA A 413 13.85 -22.46 -39.37
C ALA A 413 13.33 -21.15 -40.01
N SER A 414 14.08 -20.53 -40.92
CA SER A 414 13.77 -19.23 -41.53
C SER A 414 13.55 -18.09 -40.52
N LYS A 415 14.24 -18.14 -39.38
CA LYS A 415 14.16 -17.13 -38.30
C LYS A 415 15.40 -16.26 -38.19
N LEU A 416 16.51 -16.63 -38.83
CA LEU A 416 17.73 -15.83 -38.82
C LEU A 416 17.53 -14.53 -39.63
N HIS A 417 17.89 -13.39 -39.04
CA HIS A 417 17.75 -12.11 -39.73
C HIS A 417 18.86 -11.91 -40.78
N ASN A 418 18.53 -11.30 -41.93
CA ASN A 418 19.43 -11.18 -43.08
C ASN A 418 20.77 -10.49 -42.80
N SER A 419 20.84 -9.57 -41.84
CA SER A 419 22.11 -8.93 -41.48
C SER A 419 23.08 -9.90 -40.82
N TRP A 420 22.58 -10.94 -40.13
CA TRP A 420 23.42 -12.00 -39.59
C TRP A 420 23.97 -12.90 -40.70
N VAL A 421 23.18 -13.19 -41.74
CA VAL A 421 23.67 -13.93 -42.92
C VAL A 421 24.87 -13.21 -43.56
N ARG A 422 24.79 -11.88 -43.70
CA ARG A 422 25.92 -11.07 -44.18
C ARG A 422 27.12 -11.16 -43.25
N PHE A 423 26.90 -11.02 -41.94
CA PHE A 423 27.96 -11.14 -40.94
C PHE A 423 28.71 -12.48 -41.00
N PHE A 424 27.99 -13.60 -41.12
CA PHE A 424 28.62 -14.92 -41.24
C PHE A 424 29.42 -15.07 -42.53
N ASN A 425 28.93 -14.53 -43.64
CA ASN A 425 29.66 -14.50 -44.91
C ASN A 425 30.94 -13.66 -44.82
N ASP A 426 30.83 -12.43 -44.30
CA ASP A 426 31.95 -11.49 -44.16
C ASP A 426 33.02 -12.00 -43.18
N ASN A 427 32.63 -12.83 -42.20
CA ASN A 427 33.53 -13.39 -41.18
C ASN A 427 33.74 -14.91 -41.34
N ALA A 428 33.53 -15.46 -42.54
CA ALA A 428 33.47 -16.90 -42.75
C ALA A 428 34.72 -17.64 -42.22
N SER A 429 35.90 -17.05 -42.37
CA SER A 429 37.18 -17.60 -41.91
C SER A 429 37.22 -17.92 -40.41
N MET A 430 36.47 -17.19 -39.59
CA MET A 430 36.42 -17.37 -38.13
C MET A 430 35.61 -18.61 -37.70
N PHE A 431 34.80 -19.15 -38.60
CA PHE A 431 33.89 -20.27 -38.33
C PHE A 431 34.31 -21.58 -39.00
N VAL A 432 35.35 -21.56 -39.84
CA VAL A 432 35.80 -22.71 -40.65
C VAL A 432 36.17 -23.92 -39.78
N ASP A 433 36.86 -23.70 -38.67
CA ASP A 433 37.31 -24.78 -37.79
C ASP A 433 36.14 -25.48 -37.09
N VAL A 434 35.00 -24.80 -36.94
CA VAL A 434 33.77 -25.34 -36.37
C VAL A 434 33.09 -26.31 -37.35
N VAL A 435 33.19 -26.05 -38.66
CA VAL A 435 32.52 -26.84 -39.70
C VAL A 435 32.91 -28.33 -39.62
N ALA A 436 34.16 -28.63 -39.29
CA ALA A 436 34.66 -30.00 -39.12
C ALA A 436 33.93 -30.80 -38.01
N GLN A 437 33.27 -30.11 -37.08
CA GLN A 437 32.60 -30.67 -35.91
C GLN A 437 31.07 -30.78 -36.07
N LEU A 438 30.53 -30.40 -37.25
CA LEU A 438 29.10 -30.53 -37.52
C LEU A 438 28.67 -32.01 -37.51
N ALA A 439 27.46 -32.26 -37.01
CA ALA A 439 26.95 -33.59 -36.72
C ALA A 439 25.97 -34.15 -37.77
N SER A 440 25.60 -33.34 -38.78
CA SER A 440 24.72 -33.78 -39.86
C SER A 440 25.07 -33.13 -41.21
N GLY A 441 24.67 -33.80 -42.28
CA GLY A 441 24.81 -33.32 -43.66
C GLY A 441 23.95 -32.08 -43.93
N ASP A 442 22.75 -32.03 -43.37
CA ASP A 442 21.88 -30.86 -43.48
C ASP A 442 22.51 -29.62 -42.82
N ASP A 443 23.14 -29.79 -41.65
CA ASP A 443 23.87 -28.71 -40.99
C ASP A 443 25.08 -28.27 -41.81
N LEU A 444 25.80 -29.22 -42.44
CA LEU A 444 26.94 -28.92 -43.32
C LEU A 444 26.54 -28.04 -44.50
N ILE A 445 25.46 -28.38 -45.19
CA ILE A 445 24.96 -27.59 -46.32
C ILE A 445 24.40 -26.25 -45.86
N SER A 446 23.72 -26.22 -44.72
CA SER A 446 23.22 -24.98 -44.12
C SER A 446 24.36 -24.04 -43.75
N ALA A 447 25.46 -24.58 -43.18
CA ALA A 447 26.68 -23.84 -42.91
C ALA A 447 27.32 -23.30 -44.20
N ALA A 448 27.38 -24.11 -45.26
CA ALA A 448 27.97 -23.69 -46.54
C ALA A 448 27.22 -22.50 -47.14
N HIS A 449 25.88 -22.53 -47.12
CA HIS A 449 25.06 -21.40 -47.54
C HIS A 449 25.24 -20.17 -46.65
N LEU A 450 25.25 -20.36 -45.32
CA LEU A 450 25.36 -19.27 -44.36
C LEU A 450 26.71 -18.54 -44.44
N LEU A 451 27.79 -19.30 -44.59
CA LEU A 451 29.16 -18.79 -44.74
C LEU A 451 29.47 -18.32 -46.18
N GLY A 452 28.53 -18.48 -47.11
CA GLY A 452 28.68 -17.99 -48.48
C GLY A 452 29.65 -18.78 -49.36
N TYR A 453 29.80 -20.08 -49.11
CA TYR A 453 30.76 -20.95 -49.80
C TYR A 453 32.18 -20.36 -49.79
N PRO A 454 32.81 -20.19 -48.61
CA PRO A 454 34.10 -19.51 -48.49
C PRO A 454 35.18 -20.24 -49.30
N VAL A 455 35.86 -19.53 -50.21
CA VAL A 455 36.95 -20.10 -51.03
C VAL A 455 38.34 -19.70 -50.55
N GLU A 456 38.43 -18.85 -49.54
CA GLU A 456 39.68 -18.35 -48.94
C GLU A 456 39.57 -18.41 -47.41
N PRO A 457 40.69 -18.54 -46.68
CA PRO A 457 42.04 -18.84 -47.17
C PRO A 457 42.23 -20.35 -47.47
N GLU A 458 43.40 -20.77 -47.93
CA GLU A 458 43.74 -22.19 -48.21
C GLU A 458 43.40 -23.16 -47.06
N SER A 459 43.41 -22.68 -45.80
CA SER A 459 43.10 -23.52 -44.64
C SER A 459 41.65 -24.05 -44.63
N VAL A 460 40.74 -23.53 -45.46
CA VAL A 460 39.34 -24.02 -45.49
C VAL A 460 39.19 -25.40 -46.12
N VAL A 461 40.10 -25.83 -47.00
CA VAL A 461 39.93 -27.08 -47.78
C VAL A 461 39.78 -28.31 -46.88
N ARG A 462 40.64 -28.45 -45.87
CA ARG A 462 40.69 -29.62 -44.98
C ARG A 462 39.47 -29.71 -44.03
N PRO A 463 39.06 -28.64 -43.32
CA PRO A 463 37.87 -28.68 -42.46
C PRO A 463 36.58 -29.04 -43.21
N TRP A 464 36.34 -28.46 -44.39
CA TRP A 464 35.16 -28.81 -45.21
C TRP A 464 35.18 -30.25 -45.70
N TYR A 465 36.36 -30.76 -46.11
CA TYR A 465 36.50 -32.15 -46.51
C TYR A 465 36.22 -33.13 -45.36
N LEU A 466 36.79 -32.86 -44.17
CA LEU A 466 36.54 -33.69 -42.99
C LEU A 466 35.06 -33.68 -42.60
N ALA A 467 34.42 -32.51 -42.62
CA ALA A 467 33.00 -32.39 -42.35
C ALA A 467 32.14 -33.17 -43.35
N PHE A 468 32.50 -33.13 -44.64
CA PHE A 468 31.83 -33.90 -45.69
C PHE A 468 31.94 -35.42 -45.44
N ILE A 469 33.15 -35.93 -45.22
CA ILE A 469 33.37 -37.36 -44.99
C ILE A 469 32.60 -37.86 -43.75
N ASN A 470 32.65 -37.09 -42.66
CA ASN A 470 32.00 -37.46 -41.41
C ASN A 470 30.46 -37.50 -41.51
N ASN A 471 29.88 -36.68 -42.39
CA ASN A 471 28.42 -36.51 -42.48
C ASN A 471 27.80 -37.04 -43.77
N ARG A 472 28.60 -37.60 -44.67
CA ARG A 472 28.19 -38.03 -46.02
C ARG A 472 26.94 -38.90 -46.03
N SER A 473 26.86 -39.88 -45.14
CA SER A 473 25.74 -40.84 -45.10
C SER A 473 24.38 -40.19 -44.80
N THR A 474 24.38 -38.93 -44.35
CA THR A 474 23.17 -38.17 -44.03
C THR A 474 22.81 -37.13 -45.08
N LEU A 475 23.63 -36.95 -46.12
CA LEU A 475 23.33 -36.02 -47.21
C LEU A 475 22.31 -36.60 -48.19
N SER A 476 21.43 -35.74 -48.72
CA SER A 476 20.65 -36.07 -49.90
C SER A 476 21.56 -36.20 -51.13
N HIS A 477 21.09 -36.83 -52.20
CA HIS A 477 21.90 -36.97 -53.43
C HIS A 477 22.28 -35.61 -54.04
N ASP A 478 21.35 -34.66 -54.03
CA ASP A 478 21.58 -33.31 -54.54
C ASP A 478 22.60 -32.55 -53.68
N ASP A 479 22.50 -32.71 -52.35
CA ASP A 479 23.39 -32.07 -51.39
C ASP A 479 24.79 -32.67 -51.39
N GLU A 480 24.91 -33.99 -51.53
CA GLU A 480 26.19 -34.68 -51.75
C GLU A 480 26.87 -34.13 -53.01
N THR A 481 26.11 -34.01 -54.11
CA THR A 481 26.61 -33.45 -55.37
C THR A 481 27.11 -32.01 -55.18
N ARG A 482 26.35 -31.15 -54.48
CA ARG A 482 26.76 -29.77 -54.18
C ARG A 482 28.05 -29.71 -53.36
N ALA A 483 28.15 -30.53 -52.31
CA ALA A 483 29.33 -30.59 -51.46
C ALA A 483 30.57 -31.05 -52.25
N LEU A 484 30.43 -32.07 -53.11
CA LEU A 484 31.50 -32.55 -53.99
C LEU A 484 31.97 -31.47 -54.98
N VAL A 485 31.04 -30.75 -55.62
CA VAL A 485 31.36 -29.64 -56.53
C VAL A 485 32.10 -28.52 -55.79
N TYR A 486 31.66 -28.19 -54.57
CA TYR A 486 32.32 -27.17 -53.76
C TYR A 486 33.74 -27.58 -53.34
N LEU A 487 33.96 -28.84 -52.91
CA LEU A 487 35.28 -29.37 -52.60
C LEU A 487 36.22 -29.40 -53.81
N LEU A 488 35.68 -29.69 -55.00
CA LEU A 488 36.43 -29.60 -56.25
C LEU A 488 36.85 -28.15 -56.54
N ALA A 489 35.92 -27.19 -56.39
CA ALA A 489 36.22 -25.78 -56.56
C ALA A 489 37.31 -25.29 -55.59
N LEU A 490 37.24 -25.71 -54.32
CA LEU A 490 38.27 -25.42 -53.31
C LEU A 490 39.65 -26.00 -53.68
N SER A 491 39.68 -27.26 -54.13
CA SER A 491 40.92 -27.94 -54.54
C SER A 491 41.54 -27.28 -55.77
N ILE A 492 40.72 -26.84 -56.73
CA ILE A 492 41.19 -26.10 -57.91
C ILE A 492 41.73 -24.73 -57.51
N ARG A 493 41.03 -24.01 -56.63
CA ARG A 493 41.41 -22.66 -56.20
C ARG A 493 42.80 -22.62 -55.55
N HIS A 494 43.14 -23.63 -54.75
CA HIS A 494 44.36 -23.65 -53.94
C HIS A 494 45.51 -24.53 -54.48
N GLY A 495 45.30 -25.16 -55.65
CA GLY A 495 46.27 -26.03 -56.31
C GLY A 495 45.92 -27.51 -56.12
N ILE A 496 45.51 -28.14 -57.22
CA ILE A 496 45.06 -29.55 -57.29
C ILE A 496 46.15 -30.49 -56.74
N GLU A 497 47.42 -30.18 -57.03
CA GLU A 497 48.59 -30.93 -56.58
C GLU A 497 48.76 -31.01 -55.06
N LYS A 498 48.14 -30.11 -54.29
CA LYS A 498 48.24 -30.09 -52.82
C LYS A 498 47.25 -31.02 -52.13
N TYR A 499 46.18 -31.44 -52.82
CA TYR A 499 45.10 -32.24 -52.26
C TYR A 499 44.77 -33.50 -53.08
N PRO A 500 45.79 -34.29 -53.48
CA PRO A 500 45.57 -35.47 -54.33
C PRO A 500 44.68 -36.52 -53.66
N ASP A 501 44.74 -36.64 -52.34
CA ASP A 501 43.91 -37.54 -51.54
C ASP A 501 42.42 -37.15 -51.58
N ILE A 502 42.12 -35.85 -51.42
CA ILE A 502 40.75 -35.32 -51.50
C ILE A 502 40.20 -35.50 -52.93
N LEU A 503 41.00 -35.18 -53.94
CA LEU A 503 40.59 -35.22 -55.35
C LEU A 503 40.24 -36.62 -55.83
N VAL A 504 41.03 -37.62 -55.43
CA VAL A 504 40.75 -39.03 -55.76
C VAL A 504 39.39 -39.44 -55.21
N GLU A 505 39.05 -39.03 -53.98
CA GLU A 505 37.79 -39.39 -53.35
C GLU A 505 36.58 -38.64 -53.93
N ILE A 506 36.72 -37.36 -54.29
CA ILE A 506 35.59 -36.59 -54.84
C ILE A 506 35.34 -36.85 -56.33
N LEU A 507 36.39 -37.05 -57.15
CA LEU A 507 36.25 -37.21 -58.60
C LEU A 507 35.63 -38.56 -58.99
N ASP A 508 35.89 -39.61 -58.20
CA ASP A 508 35.25 -40.91 -58.41
C ASP A 508 33.74 -40.84 -58.22
N ARG A 509 33.28 -39.96 -57.32
CA ARG A 509 31.86 -39.82 -56.93
C ARG A 509 31.08 -38.80 -57.76
N LEU A 510 31.77 -37.89 -58.42
CA LEU A 510 31.18 -36.94 -59.37
C LEU A 510 30.97 -37.54 -60.77
N ARG A 511 31.58 -38.70 -61.05
CA ARG A 511 31.40 -39.49 -62.28
C ARG A 511 30.16 -40.36 -62.17
#